data_AF-A0AAD3D2I1-F1
#
_entry.id   AF-A0AAD3D2I1-F1
#
_cell.length_a   1.000
_cell.length_b   1.000
_cell.length_c   1.000
_cell.angle_alpha   90.00
_cell.angle_beta   90.00
_cell.angle_gamma   90.00
#
_symmetry.space_group_name_H-M   'P 1'
#
loop_
_entity.id
_entity.type
_entity.pdbx_description
1 polymer ?
#
loop_
_entity_poly.entity_id
_entity_poly.type
_entity_poly.pdbx_seq_one_letter_code
_entity_poly.pdbx_strand_id
1 'polypeptide(L)'
;MSTTPINPYLEQVKLKRQRNEQKIKELGLLELNKELLLCPKKKPKRKASPTSVIQSHEPTRRSSRVSKKPVEFLSLDYEEEALKRTLASRKKSRTAIKKKAMDLTDINVSQESREALAKEQHWLEDMEFYFSTLQGNSESNVNRVMGTTKKLVAGIGVTHPQTGERFLKNVKIHLGMDFEKMLDDASTFVYNNGGDRGHGWLIEHPVKKLLVYQHARAENGHKPFRSIKDENQTELGNKMEKDNTNAKVSNEINEPQQNDIEPQKKKKTNSTTTEIHVGMNFQKEFRGKYYTGRVVALPGKRRKWYKVAYDDGDEEELDRDELMALVAGK
;
A
#
# COMPACT_ATOMS: atom_id res chain seq x y z
N MET A 1 9.79 -38.44 24.71
CA MET A 1 10.08 -37.41 23.68
C MET A 1 8.75 -36.92 23.13
N SER A 2 8.35 -35.67 23.38
CA SER A 2 7.08 -35.16 22.84
C SER A 2 7.24 -34.81 21.36
N THR A 3 6.59 -35.57 20.50
CA THR A 3 6.45 -35.22 19.08
C THR A 3 5.44 -34.07 19.02
N THR A 4 5.91 -32.88 18.67
CA THR A 4 4.99 -31.77 18.37
C THR A 4 4.23 -32.12 17.09
N PRO A 5 2.89 -32.00 17.07
CA PRO A 5 2.11 -32.31 15.87
C PRO A 5 2.58 -31.39 14.73
N ILE A 6 3.10 -32.00 13.68
CA ILE A 6 3.59 -31.30 12.50
C ILE A 6 2.39 -30.66 11.81
N ASN A 7 2.48 -29.37 11.53
CA ASN A 7 1.41 -28.65 10.83
C ASN A 7 1.29 -29.21 9.39
N PRO A 8 0.12 -29.76 9.00
CA PRO A 8 -0.06 -30.41 7.69
C PRO A 8 0.24 -29.48 6.51
N TYR A 9 0.02 -28.17 6.67
CA TYR A 9 0.38 -27.17 5.66
C TYR A 9 1.89 -27.10 5.41
N LEU A 10 2.71 -27.17 6.46
CA LEU A 10 4.16 -27.11 6.33
C LEU A 10 4.71 -28.36 5.63
N GLU A 11 4.07 -29.51 5.84
CA GLU A 11 4.41 -30.76 5.16
C GLU A 11 4.11 -30.69 3.67
N GLN A 12 2.93 -30.18 3.28
CA GLN A 12 2.60 -29.95 1.87
C GLN A 12 3.57 -28.98 1.19
N VAL A 13 3.94 -27.88 1.85
CA VAL A 13 4.92 -26.91 1.33
C VAL A 13 6.30 -27.57 1.18
N LYS A 14 6.72 -28.39 2.14
CA LYS A 14 8.00 -29.13 2.09
C LYS A 14 8.00 -30.13 0.94
N LEU A 15 6.92 -30.90 0.77
CA LEU A 15 6.75 -31.83 -0.36
C LEU A 15 6.76 -31.12 -1.70
N LYS A 16 6.05 -29.98 -1.84
CA LYS A 16 6.09 -29.16 -3.06
C LYS A 16 7.52 -28.68 -3.37
N ARG A 17 8.27 -28.21 -2.36
CA ARG A 17 9.67 -27.79 -2.53
C ARG A 17 10.56 -28.95 -2.97
N GLN A 18 10.44 -30.11 -2.35
CA GLN A 18 11.22 -31.30 -2.70
C GLN A 18 10.92 -31.77 -4.13
N ARG A 19 9.64 -31.81 -4.54
CA ARG A 19 9.25 -32.16 -5.91
C ARG A 19 9.80 -31.16 -6.93
N ASN A 20 9.73 -29.86 -6.64
CA ASN A 20 10.32 -28.84 -7.50
C ASN A 20 11.83 -28.98 -7.59
N GLU A 21 12.52 -29.21 -6.46
CA GLU A 21 13.97 -29.44 -6.44
C GLU A 21 14.36 -30.67 -7.26
N GLN A 22 13.64 -31.79 -7.12
CA GLN A 22 13.86 -33.01 -7.91
C GLN A 22 13.69 -32.74 -9.41
N LYS A 23 12.59 -32.09 -9.81
CA LYS A 23 12.33 -31.75 -11.23
C LYS A 23 13.41 -30.83 -11.82
N ILE A 24 13.87 -29.85 -11.05
CA ILE A 24 14.99 -28.97 -11.48
C ILE A 24 16.26 -29.80 -11.68
N LYS A 25 16.49 -30.85 -10.89
CA LYS A 25 17.62 -31.78 -11.11
C LYS A 25 17.43 -32.59 -12.38
N GLU A 26 16.24 -33.17 -12.59
CA GLU A 26 15.91 -33.98 -13.76
C GLU A 26 16.06 -33.22 -15.08
N LEU A 27 15.69 -31.93 -15.09
CA LEU A 27 15.85 -31.06 -16.26
C LEU A 27 17.31 -30.60 -16.51
N GLY A 28 18.28 -31.03 -15.69
CA GLY A 28 19.68 -30.61 -15.82
C GLY A 28 19.92 -29.12 -15.49
N LEU A 29 18.92 -28.40 -14.97
CA LEU A 29 19.00 -26.96 -14.74
C LEU A 29 19.89 -26.60 -13.55
N LEU A 30 20.20 -27.55 -12.65
CA LEU A 30 21.09 -27.29 -11.51
C LEU A 30 22.52 -26.95 -11.93
N GLU A 31 23.02 -27.54 -13.01
CA GLU A 31 24.42 -27.38 -13.44
C GLU A 31 24.66 -26.02 -14.12
N LEU A 32 23.74 -25.60 -15.00
CA LEU A 32 23.72 -24.27 -15.60
C LEU A 32 23.69 -23.14 -14.56
N ASN A 33 23.10 -23.38 -13.38
CA ASN A 33 23.07 -22.37 -12.32
C ASN A 33 24.36 -22.29 -11.51
N LYS A 34 25.17 -23.36 -11.43
CA LYS A 34 26.50 -23.25 -10.83
C LYS A 34 27.38 -22.31 -11.65
N GLU A 35 27.30 -22.38 -12.98
CA GLU A 35 28.00 -21.45 -13.86
C GLU A 35 27.47 -20.02 -13.78
N LEU A 36 26.15 -19.83 -13.68
CA LEU A 36 25.57 -18.49 -13.45
C LEU A 36 25.90 -17.92 -12.07
N LEU A 37 26.08 -18.75 -11.04
CA LEU A 37 26.54 -18.33 -9.71
C LEU A 37 28.06 -18.13 -9.64
N LEU A 38 28.81 -18.69 -10.59
CA LEU A 38 30.23 -18.39 -10.82
C LEU A 38 30.44 -17.07 -11.56
N CYS A 39 29.37 -16.37 -11.97
CA CYS A 39 29.48 -14.96 -12.31
C CYS A 39 30.18 -14.26 -11.15
N PRO A 40 31.36 -13.64 -11.38
CA PRO A 40 32.19 -13.11 -10.33
C PRO A 40 31.34 -12.16 -9.50
N LYS A 41 31.15 -12.51 -8.21
CA LYS A 41 30.44 -11.67 -7.24
C LYS A 41 30.84 -10.23 -7.54
N LYS A 42 29.88 -9.39 -7.96
CA LYS A 42 30.14 -7.97 -8.27
C LYS A 42 31.02 -7.46 -7.12
N LYS A 43 32.28 -7.13 -7.44
CA LYS A 43 33.24 -6.68 -6.43
C LYS A 43 32.50 -5.65 -5.57
N PRO A 44 32.53 -5.78 -4.24
CA PRO A 44 31.84 -4.82 -3.37
C PRO A 44 32.19 -3.44 -3.89
N LYS A 45 31.18 -2.65 -4.29
CA LYS A 45 31.40 -1.30 -4.82
C LYS A 45 32.39 -0.64 -3.87
N ARG A 46 33.61 -0.34 -4.36
CA ARG A 46 34.62 0.35 -3.54
C ARG A 46 33.88 1.55 -2.97
N LYS A 47 33.80 1.63 -1.63
CA LYS A 47 33.28 2.81 -0.96
C LYS A 47 33.96 3.99 -1.64
N ALA A 48 33.19 4.92 -2.19
CA ALA A 48 33.73 6.10 -2.83
C ALA A 48 34.81 6.66 -1.89
N SER A 49 36.03 6.80 -2.40
CA SER A 49 37.09 7.47 -1.66
C SER A 49 36.55 8.80 -1.16
N PRO A 50 36.80 9.18 0.10
CA PRO A 50 36.34 10.46 0.61
C PRO A 50 36.87 11.54 -0.34
N THR A 51 35.94 12.25 -0.97
CA THR A 51 36.26 13.47 -1.72
C THR A 51 37.10 14.35 -0.83
N SER A 52 38.29 14.72 -1.29
CA SER A 52 39.21 15.59 -0.57
C SER A 52 38.48 16.85 -0.13
N VAL A 53 38.28 16.94 1.19
CA VAL A 53 37.66 18.08 1.86
C VAL A 53 38.59 19.28 1.68
N ILE A 54 38.08 20.29 0.98
CA ILE A 54 38.64 21.64 0.95
C ILE A 54 38.59 22.16 2.39
N GLN A 55 39.76 22.52 2.93
CA GLN A 55 39.90 23.19 4.21
C GLN A 55 39.16 24.52 4.19
N SER A 56 38.18 24.73 5.08
CA SER A 56 38.15 25.89 5.98
C SER A 56 36.81 26.01 6.74
N HIS A 57 36.96 26.29 8.03
CA HIS A 57 35.97 26.63 9.06
C HIS A 57 35.18 25.47 9.70
N GLU A 58 35.57 25.16 10.94
CA GLU A 58 35.01 24.16 11.83
C GLU A 58 33.58 24.51 12.28
N PRO A 59 32.57 23.65 12.02
CA PRO A 59 31.36 23.63 12.81
C PRO A 59 31.58 22.70 14.01
N THR A 60 31.67 23.27 15.20
CA THR A 60 31.80 22.55 16.48
C THR A 60 30.55 21.70 16.73
N ARG A 61 30.64 20.40 16.39
CA ARG A 61 29.56 19.42 16.56
C ARG A 61 29.39 19.08 18.05
N ARG A 62 28.53 19.81 18.77
CA ARG A 62 28.08 19.46 20.13
C ARG A 62 27.17 18.22 20.10
N SER A 63 27.75 17.02 20.03
CA SER A 63 26.98 15.80 20.31
C SER A 63 27.01 15.52 21.81
N SER A 64 25.88 15.69 22.47
CA SER A 64 25.65 15.38 23.90
C SER A 64 25.62 13.87 24.21
N ARG A 65 26.05 13.01 23.27
CA ARG A 65 25.98 11.55 23.40
C ARG A 65 27.29 10.90 23.87
N VAL A 66 28.34 11.67 24.14
CA VAL A 66 29.67 11.14 24.48
C VAL A 66 29.96 11.10 25.99
N SER A 67 29.11 11.67 26.85
CA SER A 67 29.40 11.74 28.31
C SER A 67 28.83 10.60 29.16
N LYS A 68 28.33 9.51 28.57
CA LYS A 68 27.95 8.33 29.37
C LYS A 68 29.16 7.43 29.54
N LYS A 69 29.66 7.37 30.78
CA LYS A 69 30.66 6.42 31.27
C LYS A 69 30.36 5.02 30.72
N PRO A 70 31.37 4.22 30.33
CA PRO A 70 31.16 2.84 29.96
C PRO A 70 30.46 2.13 31.13
N VAL A 71 29.25 1.63 30.88
CA VAL A 71 28.58 0.75 31.83
C VAL A 71 29.38 -0.55 31.80
N GLU A 72 30.05 -0.88 32.89
CA GLU A 72 30.66 -2.20 33.08
C GLU A 72 29.53 -3.23 33.04
N PHE A 73 29.38 -3.89 31.89
CA PHE A 73 28.40 -4.95 31.68
C PHE A 73 28.96 -6.25 32.27
N LEU A 74 28.43 -6.68 33.42
CA LEU A 74 28.55 -8.06 33.88
C LEU A 74 27.82 -8.95 32.85
N SER A 75 28.60 -9.73 32.10
CA SER A 75 28.26 -10.23 30.77
C SER A 75 27.53 -11.59 30.72
N LEU A 76 27.07 -12.15 31.83
CA LEU A 76 26.56 -13.52 31.83
C LEU A 76 25.03 -13.66 31.86
N ASP A 77 24.29 -12.72 32.45
CA ASP A 77 22.83 -12.87 32.60
C ASP A 77 22.01 -12.10 31.55
N TYR A 78 22.63 -11.19 30.79
CA TYR A 78 21.92 -10.31 29.86
C TYR A 78 21.69 -10.92 28.46
N GLU A 79 22.56 -11.83 28.00
CA GLU A 79 22.42 -12.44 26.67
C GLU A 79 21.21 -13.37 26.60
N GLU A 80 20.95 -14.15 27.65
CA GLU A 80 19.78 -15.02 27.72
C GLU A 80 18.46 -14.22 27.77
N GLU A 81 18.40 -13.14 28.55
CA GLU A 81 17.19 -12.31 28.64
C GLU A 81 16.94 -11.50 27.36
N ALA A 82 17.98 -11.00 26.70
CA ALA A 82 17.86 -10.30 25.43
C ALA A 82 17.36 -11.23 24.31
N LEU A 83 17.84 -12.48 24.27
CA LEU A 83 17.32 -13.52 23.37
C LEU A 83 15.87 -13.88 23.71
N LYS A 84 15.51 -14.02 24.99
CA LYS A 84 14.13 -14.30 25.42
C LYS A 84 13.18 -13.15 25.06
N ARG A 85 13.58 -11.88 25.22
CA ARG A 85 12.76 -10.70 24.87
C ARG A 85 12.59 -10.52 23.36
N THR A 86 13.64 -10.75 22.56
CA THR A 86 13.54 -10.70 21.08
C THR A 86 12.69 -11.84 20.52
N LEU A 87 12.77 -13.03 21.11
CA LEU A 87 11.90 -14.15 20.74
C LEU A 87 10.45 -13.94 21.20
N ALA A 88 10.21 -13.35 22.37
CA ALA A 88 8.88 -13.07 22.89
C ALA A 88 8.14 -11.96 22.11
N SER A 89 8.84 -10.88 21.75
CA SER A 89 8.24 -9.80 20.93
C SER A 89 7.91 -10.27 19.51
N ARG A 90 8.75 -11.14 18.94
CA ARG A 90 8.52 -11.77 17.63
C ARG A 90 7.42 -12.84 17.66
N LYS A 91 7.14 -13.44 18.83
CA LYS A 91 6.00 -14.34 19.03
C LYS A 91 4.67 -13.58 19.14
N LYS A 92 4.64 -12.45 19.87
CA LYS A 92 3.41 -11.64 20.02
C LYS A 92 2.91 -11.02 18.70
N SER A 93 3.81 -10.68 17.75
CA SER A 93 3.38 -10.20 16.42
C SER A 93 2.84 -11.30 15.50
N ARG A 94 3.21 -12.58 15.73
CA ARG A 94 2.72 -13.72 14.92
C ARG A 94 1.42 -14.30 15.43
N THR A 95 1.15 -14.25 16.74
CA THR A 95 -0.11 -14.77 17.31
C THR A 95 -1.30 -13.85 17.09
N ALA A 96 -1.13 -12.53 17.04
CA ALA A 96 -2.21 -11.60 16.72
C ALA A 96 -2.60 -11.59 15.23
N ILE A 97 -1.73 -12.09 14.35
CA ILE A 97 -1.99 -12.26 12.91
C ILE A 97 -2.19 -13.74 12.59
N LYS A 98 -2.86 -14.49 13.46
CA LYS A 98 -3.69 -15.61 12.99
C LYS A 98 -4.98 -15.04 12.40
N LYS A 99 -4.86 -14.15 11.41
CA LYS A 99 -5.97 -13.92 10.48
C LYS A 99 -6.25 -15.30 9.90
N LYS A 100 -7.47 -15.82 10.11
CA LYS A 100 -7.95 -17.05 9.50
C LYS A 100 -7.43 -17.05 8.07
N ALA A 101 -6.47 -17.92 7.76
CA ALA A 101 -6.18 -18.18 6.36
C ALA A 101 -7.51 -18.70 5.85
N MET A 102 -8.25 -17.87 5.10
CA MET A 102 -9.51 -18.31 4.50
C MET A 102 -9.13 -19.56 3.73
N ASP A 103 -9.77 -20.67 4.08
CA ASP A 103 -9.59 -21.88 3.31
C ASP A 103 -10.16 -21.58 1.93
N LEU A 104 -9.29 -21.55 0.91
CA LEU A 104 -9.75 -21.21 -0.43
C LEU A 104 -10.57 -22.34 -1.05
N THR A 105 -10.59 -23.52 -0.42
CA THR A 105 -11.28 -24.71 -0.92
C THR A 105 -12.80 -24.59 -0.90
N ASP A 106 -13.35 -23.66 -0.12
CA ASP A 106 -14.81 -23.56 0.07
C ASP A 106 -15.43 -22.45 -0.79
N ILE A 107 -14.63 -21.81 -1.63
CA ILE A 107 -14.97 -20.59 -2.37
C ILE A 107 -15.52 -20.98 -3.75
N ASN A 108 -16.77 -21.47 -3.83
CA ASN A 108 -17.38 -21.78 -5.13
C ASN A 108 -18.25 -20.59 -5.62
N VAL A 109 -17.78 -19.90 -6.65
CA VAL A 109 -18.56 -18.82 -7.31
C VAL A 109 -19.52 -19.44 -8.33
N SER A 110 -20.83 -19.26 -8.12
CA SER A 110 -21.90 -19.72 -9.03
C SER A 110 -21.67 -19.31 -10.48
N GLN A 111 -22.10 -20.15 -11.43
CA GLN A 111 -22.00 -19.88 -12.86
C GLN A 111 -22.73 -18.58 -13.26
N GLU A 112 -23.90 -18.30 -12.66
CA GLU A 112 -24.65 -17.06 -12.88
C GLU A 112 -23.83 -15.83 -12.46
N SER A 113 -23.18 -15.92 -11.30
CA SER A 113 -22.26 -14.88 -10.80
C SER A 113 -21.09 -14.64 -11.75
N ARG A 114 -20.54 -15.71 -12.35
CA ARG A 114 -19.44 -15.60 -13.32
C ARG A 114 -19.89 -14.90 -14.60
N GLU A 115 -21.08 -15.20 -15.10
CA GLU A 115 -21.65 -14.56 -16.30
C GLU A 115 -21.95 -13.08 -16.09
N ALA A 116 -22.44 -12.68 -14.92
CA ALA A 116 -22.62 -11.28 -14.56
C ALA A 116 -21.27 -10.53 -14.58
N LEU A 117 -20.24 -11.08 -13.95
CA LEU A 117 -18.90 -10.49 -13.89
C LEU A 117 -18.18 -10.47 -15.25
N ALA A 118 -18.53 -11.35 -16.19
CA ALA A 118 -17.93 -11.38 -17.52
C ALA A 118 -18.20 -10.11 -18.34
N LYS A 119 -19.33 -9.43 -18.08
CA LYS A 119 -19.76 -8.23 -18.83
C LYS A 119 -19.06 -6.95 -18.38
N GLU A 120 -18.34 -7.00 -17.26
CA GLU A 120 -17.79 -5.81 -16.64
C GLU A 120 -16.55 -5.30 -17.35
N GLN A 121 -16.57 -4.01 -17.65
CA GLN A 121 -15.43 -3.26 -18.14
C GLN A 121 -14.75 -2.57 -16.95
N HIS A 122 -13.43 -2.34 -17.02
CA HIS A 122 -12.65 -1.64 -15.98
C HIS A 122 -12.51 -2.32 -14.61
N TRP A 123 -12.82 -3.61 -14.47
CA TRP A 123 -12.67 -4.35 -13.21
C TRP A 123 -11.22 -4.39 -12.67
N LEU A 124 -10.20 -4.16 -13.51
CA LEU A 124 -8.80 -4.10 -13.09
C LEU A 124 -8.51 -2.95 -12.11
N GLU A 125 -9.12 -1.79 -12.32
CA GLU A 125 -8.92 -0.60 -11.48
C GLU A 125 -9.61 -0.77 -10.12
N ASP A 126 -10.75 -1.46 -10.13
CA ASP A 126 -11.49 -1.87 -8.94
C ASP A 126 -10.74 -2.95 -8.14
N MET A 127 -10.16 -3.94 -8.82
CA MET A 127 -9.29 -4.96 -8.21
C MET A 127 -8.06 -4.33 -7.51
N GLU A 128 -7.39 -3.40 -8.17
CA GLU A 128 -6.25 -2.68 -7.60
C GLU A 128 -6.63 -1.89 -6.34
N PHE A 129 -7.80 -1.24 -6.38
CA PHE A 129 -8.37 -0.54 -5.23
C PHE A 129 -8.71 -1.50 -4.08
N TYR A 130 -9.36 -2.64 -4.38
CA TYR A 130 -9.71 -3.66 -3.39
C TYR A 130 -8.47 -4.16 -2.64
N PHE A 131 -7.39 -4.50 -3.35
CA PHE A 131 -6.20 -5.02 -2.70
C PHE A 131 -5.40 -3.99 -1.91
N SER A 132 -5.33 -2.75 -2.40
CA SER A 132 -4.61 -1.67 -1.72
C SER A 132 -5.36 -1.14 -0.50
N THR A 133 -6.66 -0.89 -0.63
CA THR A 133 -7.48 -0.19 0.39
C THR A 133 -8.17 -1.17 1.33
N LEU A 134 -8.92 -2.15 0.79
CA LEU A 134 -9.77 -3.02 1.59
C LEU A 134 -8.98 -4.17 2.23
N GLN A 135 -8.12 -4.85 1.46
CA GLN A 135 -7.29 -5.92 2.01
C GLN A 135 -6.10 -5.39 2.83
N GLY A 136 -5.65 -4.16 2.55
CA GLY A 136 -4.47 -3.55 3.18
C GLY A 136 -3.16 -4.21 2.75
N ASN A 137 -3.06 -4.69 1.51
CA ASN A 137 -1.81 -5.25 1.00
C ASN A 137 -0.76 -4.16 0.77
N SER A 138 0.51 -4.54 0.84
CA SER A 138 1.59 -3.61 0.48
C SER A 138 1.54 -3.26 -1.01
N GLU A 139 1.85 -2.00 -1.32
CA GLU A 139 1.87 -1.48 -2.71
C GLU A 139 2.77 -2.30 -3.64
N SER A 140 3.91 -2.79 -3.15
CA SER A 140 4.80 -3.67 -3.92
C SER A 140 4.14 -5.01 -4.28
N ASN A 141 3.34 -5.58 -3.37
CA ASN A 141 2.58 -6.80 -3.64
C ASN A 141 1.50 -6.53 -4.70
N VAL A 142 0.71 -5.46 -4.51
CA VAL A 142 -0.32 -5.05 -5.47
C VAL A 142 0.30 -4.85 -6.86
N ASN A 143 1.39 -4.09 -6.97
CA ASN A 143 2.06 -3.84 -8.25
C ASN A 143 2.54 -5.12 -8.94
N ARG A 144 3.06 -6.10 -8.19
CA ARG A 144 3.46 -7.40 -8.75
C ARG A 144 2.28 -8.18 -9.28
N VAL A 145 1.21 -8.30 -8.48
CA VAL A 145 -0.02 -9.00 -8.87
C VAL A 145 -0.63 -8.34 -10.10
N MET A 146 -0.86 -7.02 -10.05
CA MET A 146 -1.47 -6.27 -11.14
C MET A 146 -0.62 -6.28 -12.40
N GLY A 147 0.72 -6.26 -12.28
CA GLY A 147 1.62 -6.38 -13.43
C GLY A 147 1.44 -7.69 -14.20
N THR A 148 1.27 -8.81 -13.50
CA THR A 148 0.98 -10.10 -14.11
C THR A 148 -0.44 -10.17 -14.65
N THR A 149 -1.43 -9.71 -13.88
CA THR A 149 -2.84 -9.71 -14.29
C THR A 149 -3.06 -8.90 -15.57
N LYS A 150 -2.47 -7.70 -15.68
CA LYS A 150 -2.58 -6.85 -16.89
C LYS A 150 -2.07 -7.57 -18.15
N LYS A 151 -1.00 -8.38 -18.03
CA LYS A 151 -0.50 -9.19 -19.16
C LYS A 151 -1.48 -10.28 -19.60
N LEU A 152 -2.12 -10.94 -18.63
CA LEU A 152 -3.14 -11.96 -18.92
C LEU A 152 -4.38 -11.34 -19.56
N VAL A 153 -4.87 -10.21 -19.05
CA VAL A 153 -6.04 -9.52 -19.63
C VAL A 153 -5.77 -9.06 -21.06
N ALA A 154 -4.54 -8.58 -21.33
CA ALA A 154 -4.13 -8.20 -22.67
C ALA A 154 -3.95 -9.40 -23.63
N GLY A 155 -3.96 -10.65 -23.14
CA GLY A 155 -3.69 -11.84 -23.93
C GLY A 155 -2.21 -12.05 -24.30
N ILE A 156 -1.30 -11.30 -23.65
CA ILE A 156 0.15 -11.42 -23.89
C ILE A 156 0.68 -12.75 -23.32
N GLY A 157 0.06 -13.22 -22.24
CA GLY A 157 0.50 -14.37 -21.45
C GLY A 157 1.65 -14.03 -20.51
N VAL A 158 2.06 -15.02 -19.70
CA VAL A 158 3.14 -14.89 -18.73
C VAL A 158 4.29 -15.81 -19.11
N THR A 159 5.44 -15.21 -19.44
CA THR A 159 6.64 -15.94 -19.85
C THR A 159 7.35 -16.58 -18.65
N HIS A 160 7.62 -17.87 -18.74
CA HIS A 160 8.44 -18.59 -17.78
C HIS A 160 9.91 -18.21 -17.94
N PRO A 161 10.62 -17.80 -16.87
CA PRO A 161 11.95 -17.19 -16.99
C PRO A 161 13.05 -18.16 -17.45
N GLN A 162 12.87 -19.47 -17.28
CA GLN A 162 13.88 -20.47 -17.63
C GLN A 162 13.66 -21.05 -19.03
N THR A 163 12.41 -21.33 -19.39
CA THR A 163 12.05 -22.03 -20.63
C THR A 163 11.62 -21.08 -21.75
N GLY A 164 11.21 -19.85 -21.41
CA GLY A 164 10.65 -18.90 -22.38
C GLY A 164 9.21 -19.21 -22.81
N GLU A 165 8.64 -20.32 -22.35
CA GLU A 165 7.26 -20.72 -22.60
C GLU A 165 6.28 -19.72 -21.99
N ARG A 166 5.11 -19.55 -22.61
CA ARG A 166 4.12 -18.56 -22.19
C ARG A 166 2.82 -19.21 -21.73
N PHE A 167 2.42 -18.94 -20.49
CA PHE A 167 1.12 -19.33 -19.97
C PHE A 167 0.01 -18.46 -20.58
N LEU A 168 -1.05 -19.09 -21.11
CA LEU A 168 -2.22 -18.44 -21.73
C LEU A 168 -1.89 -17.39 -22.82
N LYS A 169 -0.94 -17.72 -23.71
CA LYS A 169 -0.61 -16.86 -24.86
C LYS A 169 -1.82 -16.73 -25.79
N ASN A 170 -2.14 -15.50 -26.20
CA ASN A 170 -3.26 -15.14 -27.07
C ASN A 170 -4.66 -15.39 -26.49
N VAL A 171 -4.77 -15.70 -25.20
CA VAL A 171 -6.05 -15.86 -24.50
C VAL A 171 -6.26 -14.65 -23.59
N LYS A 172 -7.22 -13.79 -23.92
CA LYS A 172 -7.59 -12.65 -23.08
C LYS A 172 -8.45 -13.14 -21.93
N ILE A 173 -8.01 -12.90 -20.70
CA ILE A 173 -8.81 -13.27 -19.53
C ILE A 173 -9.85 -12.20 -19.18
N HIS A 174 -10.99 -12.65 -18.67
CA HIS A 174 -12.04 -11.80 -18.09
C HIS A 174 -12.47 -12.33 -16.71
N LEU A 175 -13.19 -11.52 -15.95
CA LEU A 175 -13.52 -11.83 -14.54
C LEU A 175 -14.51 -13.00 -14.39
N GLY A 176 -15.28 -13.31 -15.43
CA GLY A 176 -16.18 -14.48 -15.48
C GLY A 176 -15.52 -15.83 -15.82
N MET A 177 -14.20 -15.91 -15.96
CA MET A 177 -13.52 -17.19 -16.20
C MET A 177 -13.46 -18.05 -14.93
N ASP A 178 -13.27 -19.35 -15.11
CA ASP A 178 -13.01 -20.28 -14.02
C ASP A 178 -11.56 -20.18 -13.54
N PHE A 179 -11.34 -19.38 -12.49
CA PHE A 179 -10.00 -19.17 -11.94
C PHE A 179 -9.49 -20.36 -11.10
N GLU A 180 -10.36 -21.27 -10.65
CA GLU A 180 -9.93 -22.49 -9.96
C GLU A 180 -9.24 -23.42 -10.93
N LYS A 181 -9.92 -23.72 -12.06
CA LYS A 181 -9.32 -24.52 -13.13
C LYS A 181 -8.05 -23.85 -13.67
N MET A 182 -8.07 -22.53 -13.82
CA MET A 182 -6.89 -21.77 -14.25
C MET A 182 -5.73 -21.87 -13.24
N LEU A 183 -6.01 -22.02 -11.94
CA LEU A 183 -4.99 -22.18 -10.90
C LEU A 183 -4.31 -23.56 -10.99
N ASP A 184 -5.07 -24.60 -11.31
CA ASP A 184 -4.55 -25.94 -11.57
C ASP A 184 -3.72 -25.98 -12.86
N ASP A 185 -4.21 -25.35 -13.92
CA ASP A 185 -3.48 -25.19 -15.19
C ASP A 185 -2.18 -24.40 -14.97
N ALA A 186 -2.22 -23.33 -14.17
CA ALA A 186 -1.04 -22.54 -13.82
C ALA A 186 -0.01 -23.36 -13.02
N SER A 187 -0.48 -24.17 -12.08
CA SER A 187 0.37 -25.05 -11.28
C SER A 187 1.05 -26.12 -12.15
N THR A 188 0.28 -26.73 -13.04
CA THR A 188 0.76 -27.73 -14.01
C THR A 188 1.77 -27.10 -14.98
N PHE A 189 1.48 -25.90 -15.49
CA PHE A 189 2.39 -25.15 -16.34
C PHE A 189 3.73 -24.86 -15.64
N VAL A 190 3.69 -24.34 -14.42
CA VAL A 190 4.90 -24.07 -13.63
C VAL A 190 5.70 -25.35 -13.39
N TYR A 191 5.04 -26.44 -13.01
CA TYR A 191 5.69 -27.72 -12.78
C TYR A 191 6.36 -28.30 -14.02
N ASN A 192 5.67 -28.24 -15.17
CA ASN A 192 6.20 -28.74 -16.45
C ASN A 192 7.39 -27.92 -16.96
N ASN A 193 7.53 -26.67 -16.52
CA ASN A 193 8.58 -25.75 -16.97
C ASN A 193 9.76 -25.60 -15.98
N GLY A 194 9.91 -26.52 -15.01
CA GLY A 194 11.03 -26.49 -14.05
C GLY A 194 10.75 -25.75 -12.76
N GLY A 195 9.47 -25.48 -12.46
CA GLY A 195 9.03 -24.91 -11.19
C GLY A 195 9.27 -23.40 -11.07
N ASP A 196 8.63 -22.79 -10.07
CA ASP A 196 8.79 -21.37 -9.78
C ASP A 196 9.72 -21.16 -8.58
N ARG A 197 10.85 -20.49 -8.81
CA ARG A 197 11.78 -20.05 -7.76
C ARG A 197 11.15 -19.04 -6.81
N GLY A 198 10.19 -18.27 -7.32
CA GLY A 198 9.42 -17.29 -6.58
C GLY A 198 8.30 -17.90 -5.73
N HIS A 199 8.26 -19.20 -5.46
CA HIS A 199 7.21 -19.80 -4.61
C HIS A 199 5.77 -19.45 -5.06
N GLY A 200 5.52 -19.43 -6.37
CA GLY A 200 4.22 -19.13 -6.96
C GLY A 200 4.02 -17.66 -7.35
N TRP A 201 4.98 -16.76 -7.08
CA TRP A 201 4.90 -15.36 -7.51
C TRP A 201 4.81 -15.17 -9.03
N LEU A 202 5.26 -16.15 -9.83
CA LEU A 202 5.23 -16.06 -11.28
C LEU A 202 3.79 -15.97 -11.82
N ILE A 203 2.92 -16.91 -11.42
CA ILE A 203 1.55 -17.02 -11.96
C ILE A 203 0.53 -17.53 -10.94
N GLU A 204 0.88 -18.52 -10.11
CA GLU A 204 -0.04 -19.13 -9.13
C GLU A 204 -0.61 -18.08 -8.16
N HIS A 205 0.24 -17.19 -7.63
CA HIS A 205 -0.17 -16.14 -6.71
C HIS A 205 -1.07 -15.06 -7.36
N PRO A 206 -0.73 -14.51 -8.54
CA PRO A 206 -1.65 -13.66 -9.29
C PRO A 206 -3.02 -14.31 -9.57
N VAL A 207 -3.06 -15.56 -10.02
CA VAL A 207 -4.34 -16.28 -10.30
C VAL A 207 -5.13 -16.50 -9.02
N LYS A 208 -4.46 -16.86 -7.92
CA LYS A 208 -5.09 -16.96 -6.60
C LYS A 208 -5.69 -15.62 -6.13
N LYS A 209 -5.04 -14.49 -6.43
CA LYS A 209 -5.59 -13.16 -6.13
C LYS A 209 -6.79 -12.83 -7.00
N LEU A 210 -6.81 -13.26 -8.27
CA LEU A 210 -8.00 -13.14 -9.12
C LEU A 210 -9.19 -13.90 -8.53
N LEU A 211 -8.98 -15.13 -8.07
CA LEU A 211 -10.03 -15.94 -7.42
C LEU A 211 -10.59 -15.25 -6.16
N VAL A 212 -9.72 -14.75 -5.27
CA VAL A 212 -10.13 -14.01 -4.06
C VAL A 212 -10.95 -12.77 -4.42
N TYR A 213 -10.54 -12.04 -5.46
CA TYR A 213 -11.28 -10.87 -5.91
C TYR A 213 -12.64 -11.25 -6.52
N GLN A 214 -12.69 -12.28 -7.38
CA GLN A 214 -13.93 -12.79 -7.98
C GLN A 214 -14.96 -13.19 -6.91
N HIS A 215 -14.51 -13.84 -5.84
CA HIS A 215 -15.39 -14.17 -4.71
C HIS A 215 -15.89 -12.93 -3.97
N ALA A 216 -14.99 -12.01 -3.61
CA ALA A 216 -15.38 -10.78 -2.92
C ALA A 216 -16.39 -9.97 -3.75
N ARG A 217 -16.26 -10.00 -5.09
CA ARG A 217 -17.22 -9.40 -6.02
C ARG A 217 -18.58 -10.09 -5.98
N ALA A 218 -18.60 -11.41 -5.95
CA ALA A 218 -19.84 -12.19 -5.83
C ALA A 218 -20.54 -11.93 -4.48
N GLU A 219 -19.79 -11.90 -3.38
CA GLU A 219 -20.32 -11.55 -2.04
C GLU A 219 -20.90 -10.13 -2.00
N ASN A 220 -20.31 -9.20 -2.76
CA ASN A 220 -20.78 -7.82 -2.84
C ASN A 220 -21.87 -7.59 -3.91
N GLY A 221 -22.55 -8.64 -4.37
CA GLY A 221 -23.62 -8.55 -5.37
C GLY A 221 -23.16 -7.93 -6.70
N HIS A 222 -21.92 -8.19 -7.10
CA HIS A 222 -21.31 -7.68 -8.34
C HIS A 222 -21.13 -6.16 -8.41
N LYS A 223 -21.23 -5.41 -7.30
CA LYS A 223 -21.05 -3.94 -7.29
C LYS A 223 -19.60 -3.51 -7.08
N PRO A 224 -19.04 -2.57 -7.88
CA PRO A 224 -17.65 -2.06 -7.74
C PRO A 224 -17.36 -1.62 -6.31
N PHE A 225 -16.19 -1.99 -5.78
CA PHE A 225 -15.77 -1.55 -4.45
C PHE A 225 -15.49 -0.05 -4.41
N ARG A 226 -15.14 0.56 -5.55
CA ARG A 226 -14.94 2.02 -5.65
C ARG A 226 -16.22 2.82 -5.39
N SER A 227 -17.38 2.37 -5.85
CA SER A 227 -18.64 3.14 -5.71
C SER A 227 -19.05 3.33 -4.25
N ILE A 228 -18.62 2.43 -3.37
CA ILE A 228 -18.90 2.47 -1.93
C ILE A 228 -18.31 3.72 -1.26
N LYS A 229 -17.19 4.26 -1.77
CA LYS A 229 -16.58 5.45 -1.15
C LYS A 229 -17.34 6.72 -1.46
N ASP A 230 -17.88 6.85 -2.67
CA ASP A 230 -18.61 8.04 -3.08
C ASP A 230 -19.97 8.12 -2.36
N GLU A 231 -20.61 6.96 -2.14
CA GLU A 231 -21.86 6.87 -1.36
C GLU A 231 -21.65 7.25 0.12
N ASN A 232 -20.61 6.69 0.77
CA ASN A 232 -20.35 6.99 2.18
C ASN A 232 -19.87 8.45 2.42
N GLN A 233 -19.17 9.07 1.47
CA GLN A 233 -18.83 10.49 1.58
C GLN A 233 -20.06 11.38 1.40
N THR A 234 -20.99 10.99 0.53
CA THR A 234 -22.24 11.73 0.30
C THR A 234 -23.17 11.65 1.51
N GLU A 235 -23.26 10.50 2.19
CA GLU A 235 -24.08 10.37 3.41
C GLU A 235 -23.53 11.15 4.61
N LEU A 236 -22.20 11.25 4.75
CA LEU A 236 -21.57 12.07 5.80
C LEU A 236 -21.74 13.58 5.53
N GLY A 237 -21.74 14.01 4.27
CA GLY A 237 -22.07 15.39 3.89
C GLY A 237 -23.53 15.75 4.16
N ASN A 238 -24.47 14.86 3.79
CA ASN A 238 -25.91 15.10 3.95
C ASN A 238 -26.40 15.04 5.41
N LYS A 239 -25.64 14.43 6.32
CA LYS A 239 -25.94 14.51 7.77
C LYS A 239 -25.55 15.85 8.40
N MET A 240 -24.60 16.60 7.83
CA MET A 240 -24.27 17.95 8.33
C MET A 240 -25.23 19.05 7.86
N GLU A 241 -25.94 18.86 6.74
CA GLU A 241 -26.92 19.86 6.26
C GLU A 241 -28.31 19.73 6.88
N LYS A 242 -28.67 18.55 7.41
CA LYS A 242 -30.00 18.32 8.01
C LYS A 242 -30.18 18.86 9.43
N ASP A 243 -29.10 19.27 10.09
CA ASP A 243 -29.18 19.93 11.41
C ASP A 243 -29.28 21.47 11.30
N ASN A 244 -29.31 22.04 10.08
CA ASN A 244 -29.32 23.49 9.87
C ASN A 244 -30.59 24.05 9.22
N THR A 245 -31.65 23.24 9.09
CA THR A 245 -32.94 23.67 8.52
C THR A 245 -34.11 23.28 9.43
N ASN A 246 -34.06 23.71 10.69
CA ASN A 246 -35.27 23.78 11.51
C ASN A 246 -35.34 25.09 12.31
N ALA A 247 -35.46 26.19 11.57
CA ALA A 247 -36.08 27.40 12.09
C ALA A 247 -36.67 28.18 10.90
N LYS A 248 -37.95 28.55 11.06
CA LYS A 248 -38.69 29.58 10.32
C LYS A 248 -39.55 29.12 9.13
N VAL A 249 -40.65 28.45 9.49
CA VAL A 249 -41.98 28.70 8.92
C VAL A 249 -42.66 29.67 9.90
N SER A 250 -43.04 30.89 9.50
CA SER A 250 -44.43 31.19 9.15
C SER A 250 -44.62 32.62 8.60
N ASN A 251 -45.66 32.74 7.75
CA ASN A 251 -46.52 33.88 7.42
C ASN A 251 -46.27 34.75 6.17
N GLU A 252 -47.04 34.37 5.13
CA GLU A 252 -48.12 35.13 4.44
C GLU A 252 -47.88 36.55 3.85
N ILE A 253 -47.89 36.56 2.51
CA ILE A 253 -48.67 37.36 1.54
C ILE A 253 -48.84 38.89 1.78
N ASN A 254 -48.28 39.69 0.87
CA ASN A 254 -49.01 40.70 0.07
C ASN A 254 -48.14 41.26 -1.09
N GLU A 255 -48.68 41.19 -2.32
CA GLU A 255 -48.32 41.99 -3.50
C GLU A 255 -49.19 43.28 -3.52
N PRO A 256 -48.98 44.27 -4.42
CA PRO A 256 -47.74 44.74 -5.06
C PRO A 256 -47.60 46.29 -4.96
N GLN A 257 -46.45 46.85 -5.32
CA GLN A 257 -46.29 47.99 -6.24
C GLN A 257 -44.88 48.62 -6.20
N GLN A 258 -44.50 49.15 -7.36
CA GLN A 258 -43.26 49.80 -7.73
C GLN A 258 -42.85 50.94 -6.78
N ASN A 259 -41.54 51.07 -6.53
CA ASN A 259 -40.79 52.32 -6.75
C ASN A 259 -39.30 52.15 -6.42
N ASP A 260 -38.51 52.87 -7.20
CA ASP A 260 -37.07 53.01 -7.13
C ASP A 260 -36.56 53.43 -5.74
N ILE A 261 -35.34 52.98 -5.44
CA ILE A 261 -34.22 53.69 -4.77
C ILE A 261 -33.40 52.68 -3.94
N GLU A 262 -32.16 52.56 -4.39
CA GLU A 262 -31.03 51.81 -3.86
C GLU A 262 -30.72 52.16 -2.40
N PRO A 263 -30.42 51.15 -1.56
CA PRO A 263 -29.22 51.29 -0.73
C PRO A 263 -28.36 50.02 -0.72
N GLN A 264 -27.07 50.25 -0.90
CA GLN A 264 -26.00 49.27 -0.99
C GLN A 264 -25.94 48.38 0.27
N LYS A 265 -26.42 47.14 0.11
CA LYS A 265 -26.19 46.06 1.08
C LYS A 265 -24.74 45.58 0.98
N LYS A 266 -24.00 45.75 2.09
CA LYS A 266 -22.65 45.21 2.30
C LYS A 266 -22.65 43.71 1.97
N LYS A 267 -21.98 43.35 0.88
CA LYS A 267 -21.75 41.95 0.46
C LYS A 267 -20.99 41.24 1.58
N LYS A 268 -21.59 40.19 2.14
CA LYS A 268 -20.84 39.17 2.89
C LYS A 268 -19.85 38.56 1.89
N THR A 269 -18.57 38.84 2.08
CA THR A 269 -17.49 38.21 1.32
C THR A 269 -17.51 36.73 1.65
N ASN A 270 -17.84 35.91 0.65
CA ASN A 270 -17.66 34.46 0.73
C ASN A 270 -16.22 34.20 1.16
N SER A 271 -16.02 33.52 2.29
CA SER A 271 -14.70 33.12 2.78
C SER A 271 -14.10 32.14 1.76
N THR A 272 -13.33 32.66 0.82
CA THR A 272 -12.55 31.87 -0.12
C THR A 272 -11.69 30.92 0.72
N THR A 273 -11.97 29.62 0.65
CA THR A 273 -11.16 28.61 1.33
C THR A 273 -9.76 28.69 0.73
N THR A 274 -8.82 29.30 1.45
CA THR A 274 -7.45 29.50 0.96
C THR A 274 -6.79 28.14 0.80
N GLU A 275 -6.59 27.71 -0.44
CA GLU A 275 -5.89 26.46 -0.73
C GLU A 275 -4.39 26.60 -0.42
N ILE A 276 -3.88 25.71 0.44
CA ILE A 276 -2.46 25.63 0.81
C ILE A 276 -1.68 25.07 -0.38
N HIS A 277 -0.67 25.80 -0.86
CA HIS A 277 0.22 25.38 -1.94
C HIS A 277 1.69 25.50 -1.54
N VAL A 278 2.58 24.79 -2.25
CA VAL A 278 4.04 24.88 -2.05
C VAL A 278 4.51 26.28 -2.38
N GLY A 279 5.40 26.84 -1.56
CA GLY A 279 5.90 28.21 -1.67
C GLY A 279 5.06 29.26 -0.95
N MET A 280 3.91 28.89 -0.38
CA MET A 280 3.09 29.82 0.39
C MET A 280 3.81 30.25 1.68
N ASN A 281 3.80 31.55 1.96
CA ASN A 281 4.49 32.15 3.12
C ASN A 281 3.56 32.27 4.33
N PHE A 282 4.04 31.84 5.50
CA PHE A 282 3.34 31.98 6.78
C PHE A 282 4.25 32.65 7.83
N GLN A 283 3.69 33.01 8.97
CA GLN A 283 4.43 33.58 10.10
C GLN A 283 3.97 32.86 11.37
N LYS A 284 4.92 32.35 12.17
CA LYS A 284 4.64 31.63 13.42
C LYS A 284 5.29 32.35 14.60
N GLU A 285 4.56 32.51 15.70
CA GLU A 285 5.13 33.02 16.94
C GLU A 285 5.74 31.86 17.75
N PHE A 286 7.01 32.01 18.13
CA PHE A 286 7.69 31.09 19.02
C PHE A 286 8.43 31.89 20.10
N ARG A 287 8.03 31.68 21.36
CA ARG A 287 8.63 32.34 22.55
C ARG A 287 8.66 33.88 22.44
N GLY A 288 7.58 34.49 21.96
CA GLY A 288 7.48 35.95 21.85
C GLY A 288 8.22 36.56 20.66
N LYS A 289 8.74 35.73 19.73
CA LYS A 289 9.36 36.16 18.48
C LYS A 289 8.62 35.57 17.30
N TYR A 290 8.45 36.35 16.24
CA TYR A 290 7.84 35.86 15.01
C TYR A 290 8.90 35.40 14.03
N TYR A 291 8.64 34.23 13.43
CA TYR A 291 9.47 33.63 12.41
C TYR A 291 8.67 33.51 11.13
N THR A 292 9.25 33.97 10.02
CA THR A 292 8.71 33.81 8.67
C THR A 292 9.21 32.49 8.08
N GLY A 293 8.31 31.80 7.37
CA GLY A 293 8.62 30.53 6.74
C GLY A 293 7.76 30.28 5.51
N ARG A 294 8.10 29.22 4.78
CA ARG A 294 7.42 28.80 3.55
C ARG A 294 7.12 27.31 3.53
N VAL A 295 6.03 26.94 2.86
CA VAL A 295 5.67 25.53 2.64
C VAL A 295 6.61 24.91 1.60
N VAL A 296 7.35 23.87 1.98
CA VAL A 296 8.32 23.18 1.10
C VAL A 296 7.71 21.95 0.44
N ALA A 297 6.84 21.21 1.15
CA ALA A 297 6.18 20.04 0.59
C ALA A 297 4.76 19.84 1.15
N LEU A 298 3.86 19.42 0.27
CA LEU A 298 2.51 18.98 0.61
C LEU A 298 2.52 17.55 1.18
N PRO A 299 1.51 17.18 1.99
CA PRO A 299 1.35 15.82 2.49
C PRO A 299 1.20 14.82 1.33
N GLY A 300 2.05 13.79 1.31
CA GLY A 300 1.94 12.69 0.35
C GLY A 300 0.96 11.61 0.82
N LYS A 301 0.64 10.63 -0.03
CA LYS A 301 -0.26 9.50 0.31
C LYS A 301 0.07 8.75 1.62
N ARG A 302 1.32 8.85 2.11
CA ARG A 302 1.81 8.20 3.33
C ARG A 302 2.13 9.14 4.48
N ARG A 303 2.16 10.46 4.27
CA ARG A 303 2.52 11.47 5.29
C ARG A 303 1.37 12.45 5.44
N LYS A 304 0.87 12.63 6.67
CA LYS A 304 -0.26 13.53 6.96
C LYS A 304 0.15 14.99 7.18
N TRP A 305 1.45 15.24 7.32
CA TRP A 305 2.01 16.52 7.73
C TRP A 305 2.55 17.33 6.54
N TYR A 306 2.47 18.65 6.63
CA TYR A 306 3.08 19.60 5.70
C TYR A 306 4.51 19.87 6.13
N LYS A 307 5.46 19.85 5.19
CA LYS A 307 6.84 20.21 5.49
C LYS A 307 7.04 21.70 5.26
N VAL A 308 7.49 22.42 6.28
CA VAL A 308 7.78 23.85 6.21
C VAL A 308 9.26 24.12 6.49
N ALA A 309 9.78 25.22 5.96
CA ALA A 309 11.13 25.72 6.25
C ALA A 309 11.05 27.19 6.66
N TYR A 310 11.75 27.53 7.73
CA TYR A 310 11.90 28.89 8.24
C TYR A 310 13.12 29.57 7.59
N ASP A 311 13.15 30.90 7.64
CA ASP A 311 14.25 31.69 7.03
C ASP A 311 15.60 31.51 7.74
N ASP A 312 15.62 30.98 8.96
CA ASP A 312 16.83 30.61 9.70
C ASP A 312 17.43 29.25 9.28
N GLY A 313 16.75 28.53 8.39
CA GLY A 313 17.18 27.24 7.85
C GLY A 313 16.64 26.02 8.60
N ASP A 314 15.84 26.22 9.65
CA ASP A 314 15.20 25.10 10.35
C ASP A 314 13.97 24.58 9.57
N GLU A 315 13.76 23.26 9.65
CA GLU A 315 12.63 22.57 9.02
C GLU A 315 11.72 21.95 10.09
N GLU A 316 10.40 22.10 9.92
CA GLU A 316 9.38 21.55 10.82
C GLU A 316 8.28 20.85 10.02
N GLU A 317 7.55 19.92 10.65
CA GLU A 317 6.36 19.28 10.09
C GLU A 317 5.12 19.82 10.84
N LEU A 318 4.17 20.43 10.12
CA LEU A 318 2.94 21.02 10.69
C LEU A 318 1.68 20.31 10.21
N ASP A 319 0.66 20.27 11.07
CA ASP A 319 -0.67 19.78 10.70
C ASP A 319 -1.42 20.81 9.83
N ARG A 320 -2.43 20.34 9.09
CA ARG A 320 -3.23 21.18 8.20
C ARG A 320 -3.87 22.36 8.94
N ASP A 321 -4.43 22.09 10.12
CA ASP A 321 -5.21 23.06 10.88
C ASP A 321 -4.30 24.13 11.49
N GLU A 322 -3.13 23.74 11.98
CA GLU A 322 -2.11 24.67 12.47
C GLU A 322 -1.62 25.58 11.34
N LEU A 323 -1.31 25.02 10.17
CA LEU A 323 -0.85 25.80 9.02
C LEU A 323 -1.94 26.76 8.50
N MET A 324 -3.21 26.34 8.47
CA MET A 324 -4.34 27.20 8.10
C MET A 324 -4.52 28.37 9.07
N ALA A 325 -4.40 28.14 10.38
CA ALA A 325 -4.50 29.19 11.39
C ALA A 325 -3.42 30.26 11.20
N LEU A 326 -2.18 29.85 10.87
CA LEU A 326 -1.06 30.76 10.64
C LEU A 326 -1.20 31.58 9.34
N VAL A 327 -1.92 31.06 8.34
CA VAL A 327 -2.15 31.74 7.06
C VAL A 327 -3.33 32.69 7.14
N ALA A 328 -4.37 32.31 7.89
CA ALA A 328 -5.57 33.13 8.10
C ALA A 328 -5.34 34.29 9.09
N GLY A 329 -4.36 34.16 9.99
CA GLY A 329 -4.00 35.20 10.97
C GLY A 329 -3.15 36.36 10.42
N LYS A 330 -3.06 36.52 9.10
CA LYS A 330 -2.35 37.62 8.43
C LYS A 330 -3.26 38.78 8.05
#